data_AF-A0A1U7DF90-F1
#
_entry.id   AF-A0A1U7DF90-F1
#
_cell.length_a   1.000
_cell.length_b   1.000
_cell.length_c   1.000
_cell.angle_alpha   90.00
_cell.angle_beta   90.00
_cell.angle_gamma   90.00
#
_symmetry.space_group_name_H-M   'P 1'
#
loop_
_entity.id
_entity.type
_entity.pdbx_description
1 polymer ?
#
loop_
_entity_poly.entity_id
_entity_poly.type
_entity_poly.pdbx_seq_one_letter_code
_entity_poly.pdbx_strand_id
1 'polypeptide(L)'
;MTCKCISYNQPQPWQTVGSRILTCPEWASEHENARATICVDECIADTVLALWSERIWTYGACCGHGDPGNRSIIIDRHDREAARKVLDRIDPATHLGAWELVFDAPGISHQEAK
;
A
#
# COMPACT_ATOMS: atom_id res chain seq x y z
N MET A 1 -6.60 -17.62 2.58
CA MET A 1 -7.34 -17.30 3.82
C MET A 1 -8.34 -16.20 3.50
N THR A 2 -9.57 -16.30 4.00
CA THR A 2 -10.57 -15.24 3.85
C THR A 2 -10.20 -14.11 4.82
N CYS A 3 -9.86 -12.94 4.27
CA CYS A 3 -9.63 -11.73 5.05
C CYS A 3 -10.87 -11.42 5.93
N LYS A 4 -10.65 -10.95 7.16
CA LYS A 4 -11.70 -10.47 8.06
C LYS A 4 -11.45 -9.04 8.54
N CYS A 5 -10.56 -8.31 7.88
CA CYS A 5 -10.24 -6.93 8.22
C CYS A 5 -11.45 -6.02 8.01
N ILE A 6 -11.69 -5.13 8.98
CA ILE A 6 -12.78 -4.16 8.96
C ILE A 6 -12.50 -3.08 7.92
N SER A 7 -13.42 -2.90 6.99
CA SER A 7 -13.35 -1.77 6.06
C SER A 7 -13.73 -0.48 6.76
N TYR A 8 -12.89 0.54 6.67
CA TYR A 8 -13.21 1.87 7.15
C TYR A 8 -14.32 2.55 6.33
N ASN A 9 -14.43 2.21 5.05
CA ASN A 9 -15.37 2.85 4.12
C ASN A 9 -16.71 2.11 4.03
N GLN A 10 -16.69 0.78 4.14
CA GLN A 10 -17.89 -0.06 4.01
C GLN A 10 -17.84 -1.25 4.97
N PRO A 11 -17.92 -1.03 6.30
CA PRO A 11 -17.83 -2.10 7.28
C PRO A 11 -18.96 -3.12 7.09
N GLN A 12 -18.63 -4.40 7.21
CA GLN A 12 -19.57 -5.51 7.08
C GLN A 12 -19.65 -6.30 8.39
N PRO A 13 -20.82 -6.87 8.75
CA PRO A 13 -20.98 -7.63 10.01
C PRO A 13 -20.03 -8.83 10.18
N TRP A 14 -19.52 -9.39 9.08
CA TRP A 14 -18.60 -10.53 9.10
C TRP A 14 -17.14 -10.13 9.32
N GLN A 15 -16.81 -8.83 9.28
CA GLN A 15 -15.47 -8.31 9.52
C GLN A 15 -15.25 -8.13 11.02
N THR A 16 -14.19 -8.76 11.54
CA THR A 16 -13.93 -8.85 12.98
C THR A 16 -12.49 -8.53 13.36
N VAL A 17 -11.63 -8.25 12.39
CA VAL A 17 -10.20 -8.03 12.61
C VAL A 17 -9.89 -6.55 12.38
N GLY A 18 -9.28 -5.91 13.37
CA GLY A 18 -8.85 -4.52 13.27
C GLY A 18 -7.56 -4.35 12.48
N SER A 19 -7.07 -3.12 12.46
CA SER A 19 -5.75 -2.80 11.91
C SER A 19 -4.64 -3.18 12.88
N ARG A 20 -3.50 -3.60 12.32
CA ARG A 20 -2.24 -3.75 13.04
C ARG A 20 -1.52 -2.41 13.09
N ILE A 21 -1.02 -2.06 14.27
CA ILE A 21 -0.16 -0.89 14.45
C ILE A 21 1.29 -1.35 14.22
N LEU A 22 1.92 -0.79 13.20
CA LEU A 22 3.33 -1.01 12.89
C LEU A 22 4.16 0.17 13.36
N THR A 23 5.35 -0.10 13.89
CA THR A 23 6.36 0.93 14.14
C THR A 23 7.02 1.30 12.82
N CYS A 24 7.01 2.59 12.48
CA CYS A 24 7.67 3.06 11.27
C CYS A 24 9.19 2.90 11.42
N PRO A 25 9.89 2.36 10.43
CA PRO A 25 11.32 2.18 10.52
C PRO A 25 12.03 3.54 10.52
N GLU A 26 13.16 3.62 11.24
CA GLU A 26 13.92 4.88 11.40
C GLU A 26 14.35 5.49 10.07
N TRP A 27 14.75 4.63 9.11
CA TRP A 27 15.15 5.08 7.78
C TRP A 27 14.03 5.79 7.02
N ALA A 28 12.77 5.48 7.31
CA ALA A 28 11.64 6.08 6.61
C ALA A 28 11.32 7.50 7.10
N SER A 29 12.02 8.00 8.13
CA SER A 29 11.83 9.37 8.64
C SER A 29 12.12 10.46 7.59
N GLU A 30 12.77 10.12 6.48
CA GLU A 30 13.00 11.02 5.34
C GLU A 30 11.75 11.23 4.46
N HIS A 31 10.74 10.36 4.56
CA HIS A 31 9.50 10.52 3.81
C HIS A 31 8.55 11.50 4.51
N GLU A 32 8.01 12.46 3.76
CA GLU A 32 7.13 13.53 4.27
C GLU A 32 5.92 13.00 5.07
N ASN A 33 5.39 11.85 4.68
CA ASN A 33 4.22 11.24 5.31
C ASN A 33 4.56 10.22 6.41
N ALA A 34 5.83 10.10 6.80
CA ALA A 34 6.22 9.21 7.88
C ALA A 34 5.60 9.66 9.22
N ARG A 35 5.24 8.67 10.02
CA ARG A 35 4.66 8.82 11.36
C ARG A 35 5.32 7.77 12.25
N ALA A 36 5.45 8.03 13.55
CA ALA A 36 6.08 7.06 14.47
C ALA A 36 5.42 5.68 14.41
N THR A 37 4.10 5.64 14.19
CA THR A 37 3.33 4.41 13.99
C THR A 37 2.38 4.56 12.79
N ILE A 38 2.11 3.43 12.14
CA ILE A 38 1.26 3.34 10.95
C ILE A 38 0.27 2.19 11.14
N CYS A 39 -1.01 2.46 10.95
CA CYS A 39 -2.06 1.46 10.97
C CYS A 39 -2.24 0.84 9.59
N VAL A 40 -2.21 -0.48 9.50
CA VAL A 40 -2.49 -1.23 8.27
C VAL A 40 -3.45 -2.38 8.56
N ASP A 41 -4.17 -2.85 7.55
CA ASP A 41 -4.99 -4.06 7.70
C ASP A 41 -4.13 -5.24 8.17
N GLU A 42 -4.58 -5.96 9.20
CA GLU A 42 -3.82 -7.08 9.80
C GLU A 42 -3.31 -8.08 8.74
N CYS A 43 -4.14 -8.43 7.76
CA CYS A 43 -3.81 -9.47 6.79
C CYS A 43 -2.87 -9.03 5.63
N ILE A 44 -2.48 -7.75 5.56
CA ILE A 44 -1.44 -7.25 4.65
C ILE A 44 -0.20 -6.73 5.41
N ALA A 45 -0.27 -6.70 6.75
CA ALA A 45 0.77 -6.13 7.58
C ALA A 45 2.15 -6.77 7.36
N ASP A 46 2.21 -8.11 7.25
CA ASP A 46 3.47 -8.81 7.01
C ASP A 46 4.03 -8.53 5.61
N THR A 47 3.18 -8.31 4.61
CA THR A 47 3.60 -7.87 3.27
C THR A 47 4.23 -6.49 3.32
N VAL A 48 3.64 -5.55 4.05
CA VAL A 48 4.20 -4.20 4.27
C VAL A 48 5.54 -4.27 5.00
N LEU A 49 5.62 -5.06 6.08
CA LEU A 49 6.86 -5.27 6.83
C LEU A 49 7.97 -5.88 5.97
N ALA A 50 7.64 -6.82 5.07
CA ALA A 50 8.61 -7.41 4.16
C ALA A 50 9.18 -6.39 3.16
N LEU A 51 8.33 -5.50 2.61
CA LEU A 51 8.81 -4.39 1.78
C LEU A 51 9.71 -3.43 2.58
N TRP A 52 9.31 -3.08 3.80
CA TRP A 52 10.11 -2.19 4.64
C TRP A 52 11.45 -2.80 5.07
N SER A 53 11.53 -4.13 5.21
CA SER A 53 12.79 -4.81 5.49
C SER A 53 13.82 -4.68 4.36
N GLU A 54 13.36 -4.39 3.16
CA GLU A 54 14.16 -4.16 1.94
C GLU A 54 14.33 -2.66 1.66
N ARG A 55 14.00 -1.80 2.64
CA ARG A 55 14.04 -0.32 2.55
C ARG A 55 13.16 0.26 1.45
N ILE A 56 12.03 -0.39 1.15
CA ILE A 56 11.06 0.07 0.16
C ILE A 56 9.92 0.76 0.90
N TRP A 57 9.68 2.04 0.61
CA TRP A 57 8.59 2.79 1.21
C TRP A 57 7.24 2.51 0.56
N THR A 58 6.19 2.48 1.37
CA THR A 58 4.80 2.26 0.92
C THR A 58 3.97 3.50 1.21
N TYR A 59 3.40 4.11 0.16
CA TYR A 59 2.48 5.25 0.27
C TYR A 59 1.05 4.84 0.63
N GLY A 60 0.68 3.60 0.32
CA GLY A 60 -0.64 3.06 0.62
C GLY A 60 -0.67 1.54 0.49
N ALA A 61 -1.55 0.90 1.26
CA ALA A 61 -1.77 -0.52 1.22
C ALA A 61 -3.26 -0.80 1.48
N CYS A 62 -3.83 -1.75 0.74
CA CYS A 62 -5.21 -2.20 0.90
C CYS A 62 -5.26 -3.72 0.77
N CYS A 63 -5.90 -4.40 1.72
CA CYS A 63 -5.95 -5.86 1.72
C CYS A 63 -6.92 -6.46 0.69
N GLY A 64 -7.79 -5.66 0.07
CA GLY A 64 -8.83 -6.11 -0.86
C GLY A 64 -10.00 -6.84 -0.19
N HIS A 65 -10.07 -6.84 1.15
CA HIS A 65 -11.11 -7.48 1.97
C HIS A 65 -11.48 -8.93 1.57
N GLY A 66 -10.49 -9.71 1.12
CA GLY A 66 -10.66 -11.13 0.82
C GLY A 66 -10.77 -11.44 -0.67
N ASP A 67 -10.77 -10.41 -1.51
CA ASP A 67 -10.53 -10.54 -2.94
C ASP A 67 -9.05 -10.22 -3.25
N PRO A 68 -8.22 -11.24 -3.59
CA PRO A 68 -6.84 -11.03 -3.96
C PRO A 68 -6.66 -10.08 -5.16
N GLY A 69 -7.63 -10.03 -6.09
CA GLY A 69 -7.58 -9.13 -7.24
C GLY A 69 -7.78 -7.65 -6.87
N ASN A 70 -8.20 -7.35 -5.64
CA ASN A 70 -8.31 -5.97 -5.14
C ASN A 70 -7.22 -5.63 -4.11
N ARG A 71 -6.35 -6.58 -3.77
CA ARG A 71 -5.20 -6.33 -2.88
C ARG A 71 -4.20 -5.44 -3.60
N SER A 72 -3.83 -4.32 -2.99
CA SER A 72 -2.95 -3.35 -3.62
C SER A 72 -1.95 -2.71 -2.65
N ILE A 73 -0.76 -2.40 -3.17
CA ILE A 73 0.26 -1.59 -2.49
C ILE A 73 0.74 -0.52 -3.48
N ILE A 74 0.92 0.69 -2.98
CA ILE A 74 1.45 1.84 -3.72
C ILE A 74 2.83 2.18 -3.15
N ILE A 75 3.82 2.28 -4.01
CA ILE A 75 5.22 2.61 -3.68
C ILE A 75 5.74 3.75 -4.56
N ASP A 76 7.00 4.16 -4.37
CA ASP A 76 7.65 5.07 -5.31
C ASP A 76 7.94 4.37 -6.66
N ARG A 77 7.91 5.11 -7.77
CA ARG A 77 8.25 4.58 -9.10
C ARG A 77 9.64 3.94 -9.14
N HIS A 78 10.62 4.51 -8.45
CA HIS A 78 12.00 4.02 -8.47
C HIS A 78 12.15 2.63 -7.83
N ASP A 79 11.29 2.28 -6.87
CA ASP A 79 11.34 1.01 -6.16
C ASP A 79 10.55 -0.11 -6.83
N ARG A 80 9.89 0.17 -7.97
CA ARG A 80 8.89 -0.74 -8.57
C ARG A 80 9.43 -2.14 -8.84
N GLU A 81 10.63 -2.24 -9.39
CA GLU A 81 11.22 -3.54 -9.71
C GLU A 81 11.63 -4.30 -8.45
N ALA A 82 12.23 -3.62 -7.47
CA ALA A 82 12.64 -4.22 -6.22
C ALA A 82 11.42 -4.72 -5.43
N ALA A 83 10.37 -3.91 -5.33
CA ALA A 83 9.12 -4.28 -4.67
C ALA A 83 8.45 -5.48 -5.34
N ARG A 84 8.42 -5.51 -6.69
CA ARG A 84 7.88 -6.67 -7.42
C ARG A 84 8.64 -7.95 -7.06
N LYS A 85 9.97 -7.92 -7.01
CA LYS A 85 10.77 -9.09 -6.60
C LYS A 85 10.46 -9.56 -5.18
N VAL A 86 10.12 -8.66 -4.25
CA VAL A 86 9.70 -9.02 -2.89
C VAL A 86 8.32 -9.66 -2.92
N LEU A 87 7.35 -9.02 -3.58
CA LEU A 87 5.97 -9.49 -3.67
C LEU A 87 5.86 -10.85 -4.35
N ASP A 88 6.63 -11.11 -5.41
CA ASP A 88 6.59 -12.39 -6.11
C ASP A 88 7.01 -13.57 -5.21
N ARG A 89 7.79 -13.32 -4.15
CA ARG A 89 8.20 -14.35 -3.19
C ARG A 89 7.14 -14.62 -2.11
N ILE A 90 6.39 -13.60 -1.69
CA ILE A 90 5.56 -13.67 -0.48
C ILE A 90 4.06 -13.54 -0.75
N ASP A 91 3.69 -12.80 -1.80
CA ASP A 91 2.31 -12.41 -2.11
C ASP A 91 2.16 -11.97 -3.59
N PRO A 92 2.35 -12.89 -4.55
CA PRO A 92 2.44 -12.57 -5.98
C PRO A 92 1.14 -11.97 -6.55
N ALA A 93 0.00 -12.22 -5.89
CA ALA A 93 -1.30 -11.71 -6.30
C ALA A 93 -1.49 -10.21 -6.02
N THR A 94 -0.63 -9.59 -5.21
CA THR A 94 -0.73 -8.16 -4.88
C THR A 94 -0.53 -7.29 -6.11
N HIS A 95 -1.51 -6.43 -6.38
CA HIS A 95 -1.39 -5.37 -7.38
C HIS A 95 -0.43 -4.30 -6.87
N LEU A 96 0.60 -4.01 -7.67
CA LEU A 96 1.63 -3.03 -7.33
C LEU A 96 1.40 -1.76 -8.15
N GLY A 97 0.96 -0.70 -7.48
CA GLY A 97 0.94 0.66 -8.01
C GLY A 97 2.26 1.38 -7.72
N ALA A 98 2.60 2.35 -8.56
CA ALA A 98 3.74 3.22 -8.38
C ALA A 98 3.27 4.68 -8.45
N TRP A 99 3.63 5.47 -7.46
CA TRP A 99 3.39 6.91 -7.44
C TRP A 99 4.50 7.62 -8.23
N GLU A 100 4.10 8.59 -9.05
CA GLU A 100 5.00 9.43 -9.83
C GLU A 100 4.43 10.84 -9.91
N LEU A 101 5.26 11.85 -9.65
CA LEU A 101 4.90 13.24 -9.88
C LEU A 101 5.17 13.58 -11.36
N VAL A 102 4.10 13.86 -12.10
CA VAL A 102 4.17 14.26 -13.50
C VAL A 102 3.74 15.72 -13.62
N PHE A 103 4.59 16.55 -14.22
CA PHE A 103 4.25 17.94 -14.54
C PHE A 103 3.71 18.02 -15.97
N ASP A 104 2.57 18.69 -16.14
CA ASP A 104 2.09 19.05 -17.46
C ASP A 104 3.08 20.00 -18.15
N ALA A 105 3.20 19.88 -19.47
CA ALA A 105 3.86 20.92 -20.25
C ALA A 105 3.09 22.25 -20.07
N PRO A 106 3.78 23.39 -19.94
CA PRO A 106 3.10 24.68 -19.83
C PRO A 106 2.09 24.87 -20.98
N GLY A 107 0.81 25.07 -20.65
CA GLY A 107 -0.24 25.41 -21.62
C GLY A 107 -1.22 24.29 -22.01
N ILE A 108 -1.15 23.10 -21.42
CA ILE A 108 -2.21 22.09 -21.59
C ILE A 108 -3.35 22.43 -20.61
N SER A 109 -4.52 22.84 -21.11
CA SER A 109 -5.74 22.86 -20.30
C SER A 109 -6.45 21.52 -20.43
N HIS A 110 -6.64 20.83 -19.30
CA HIS A 110 -7.49 19.66 -19.25
C HIS A 110 -8.93 20.15 -19.32
N GLN A 111 -9.55 20.08 -20.51
CA GLN A 111 -11.00 20.18 -20.59
C GLN A 111 -11.59 18.95 -19.89
N GLU A 112 -12.41 19.20 -18.88
CA GLU A 112 -13.11 18.17 -18.12
C GLU A 112 -13.84 17.22 -19.07
N ALA A 113 -13.52 15.93 -19.01
CA ALA A 113 -14.32 14.90 -19.65
C ALA A 113 -15.71 14.91 -19.00
N LYS A 114 -16.73 15.22 -19.80
CA LYS A 114 -18.16 15.13 -19.43
C LYS A 114 -18.61 13.69 -19.26
#